data_AF-A0A6P1BPS2-F1
#
_entry.id   AF-A0A6P1BPS2-F1
#
_cell.length_a   1.000
_cell.length_b   1.000
_cell.length_c   1.000
_cell.angle_alpha   90.00
_cell.angle_beta   90.00
_cell.angle_gamma   90.00
#
_symmetry.space_group_name_H-M   'P 1'
#
loop_
_entity.id
_entity.type
_entity.pdbx_description
1 polymer ?
#
loop_
_entity_poly.entity_id
_entity_poly.type
_entity_poly.pdbx_seq_one_letter_code
_entity_poly.pdbx_strand_id
1 'polypeptide(L)'
;MNDEADVVEPEESEEGFEERADQVSEQVLRDDTVTGDWFDIIYKALIARGTVLVVGPRGCGKTHMMRYTWLRCCEAKNLPLAIYVSFNRYLRLEPLLKTRNDALSLFQIWVLSRILLAADDTVEQVVQRISPPVNKPNAFASFGIDRGQVETLIRRLEKAGPLTQQEEAIANAISIEGVVRSLTLLFKELGRTRLVLFLDDAALVFAQEFMAEFLDVVRVLKQQNISPKCSVYPGSTEYGPRFHADHEAQFVHAWLPVDHPSYRDIMGSIASKRFAEGSRLGSDVNGVLMYAAFGVPRAYLTMSRAMVTTLRETATPGKAASGQSAVQQALNKVIQEHRDGRLREFRSLKLKMPKFSTIIDAGEQLFQSVVGTMKKRNDALADIPEKQLLFGITTEEMTAIPRRMFRLLVEAGLLFELPEVSHGPKRTYHRYTPHLAALIAARAFAGSSRGNSPSQTLSFIERKPTKHPIRQSLTSLLPSIDSVRFDLPPCQACKTPRISDEQKFCHNCGTRLADDSTFTRLMKLPIAEVPNLSDWARSEIDNIGIKTIAELLAYEDPGTELRKIYGVGPRRAERYLSVVNAYIDEFLS
;
A
#
# COMPACT_ATOMS: atom_id res chain seq x y z
N MET A 1 30.47 -37.40 27.58
CA MET A 1 30.97 -36.01 27.47
C MET A 1 31.07 -35.69 25.98
N ASN A 2 29.97 -35.17 25.43
CA ASN A 2 29.96 -34.35 24.23
C ASN A 2 28.76 -33.44 24.46
N ASP A 3 29.06 -32.18 24.79
CA ASP A 3 28.09 -31.12 24.99
C ASP A 3 27.47 -30.77 23.63
N GLU A 4 26.21 -31.17 23.41
CA GLU A 4 25.36 -30.57 22.37
C GLU A 4 24.90 -29.20 22.89
N ALA A 5 25.51 -28.16 22.34
CA ALA A 5 25.08 -26.78 22.56
C ALA A 5 23.72 -26.56 21.90
N ASP A 6 22.66 -26.67 22.71
CA ASP A 6 21.31 -26.25 22.37
C ASP A 6 21.32 -24.74 22.09
N VAL A 7 21.30 -24.36 20.80
CA VAL A 7 21.11 -22.97 20.37
C VAL A 7 19.63 -22.64 20.54
N VAL A 8 19.24 -22.33 21.77
CA VAL A 8 17.91 -21.82 22.11
C VAL A 8 17.91 -20.32 21.83
N GLU A 9 17.28 -19.90 20.73
CA GLU A 9 16.94 -18.50 20.51
C GLU A 9 16.04 -17.97 21.65
N PRO A 10 16.22 -16.73 22.13
CA PRO A 10 15.34 -16.15 23.15
C PRO A 10 13.90 -16.03 22.61
N GLU A 11 12.93 -16.53 23.39
CA GLU A 11 11.51 -16.31 23.13
C GLU A 11 11.19 -14.81 23.21
N GLU A 12 11.09 -14.15 22.05
CA GLU A 12 10.45 -12.84 21.95
C GLU A 12 8.95 -12.99 22.25
N SER A 13 8.52 -12.49 23.40
CA SER A 13 7.11 -12.32 23.73
C SER A 13 6.54 -11.12 22.95
N GLU A 14 6.13 -11.36 21.70
CA GLU A 14 5.49 -10.39 20.79
C GLU A 14 3.94 -10.46 20.84
N GLU A 15 3.32 -10.34 22.01
CA GLU A 15 1.86 -10.18 22.05
C GLU A 15 1.48 -8.68 22.02
N GLY A 16 0.98 -8.20 20.87
CA GLY A 16 0.03 -7.06 20.87
C GLY A 16 0.22 -5.91 19.88
N PHE A 17 1.24 -5.88 19.00
CA PHE A 17 1.44 -4.75 18.08
C PHE A 17 1.30 -5.12 16.60
N GLU A 18 0.11 -4.91 16.05
CA GLU A 18 -0.16 -5.07 14.62
C GLU A 18 0.04 -3.74 13.86
N GLU A 19 1.07 -3.73 13.00
CA GLU A 19 1.43 -2.57 12.17
C GLU A 19 0.52 -2.40 10.95
N ARG A 20 -0.16 -3.48 10.55
CA ARG A 20 -0.98 -3.56 9.34
C ARG A 20 -2.44 -3.25 9.66
N ALA A 21 -2.97 -2.23 8.99
CA ALA A 21 -4.34 -1.74 9.20
C ALA A 21 -5.42 -2.78 8.92
N ASP A 22 -5.15 -3.80 8.10
CA ASP A 22 -6.04 -4.93 7.79
C ASP A 22 -6.06 -6.01 8.88
N GLN A 23 -5.02 -6.09 9.72
CA GLN A 23 -4.91 -7.06 10.80
C GLN A 23 -5.52 -6.52 12.10
N VAL A 24 -5.51 -5.19 12.29
CA VAL A 24 -6.05 -4.50 13.48
C VAL A 24 -7.43 -5.01 13.89
N SER A 25 -7.60 -5.35 15.16
CA SER A 25 -8.91 -5.78 15.70
C SER A 25 -9.97 -4.67 15.66
N GLU A 26 -11.25 -5.05 15.61
CA GLU A 26 -12.37 -4.09 15.65
C GLU A 26 -12.36 -3.23 16.92
N GLN A 27 -11.93 -3.79 18.05
CA GLN A 27 -11.84 -3.07 19.31
C GLN A 27 -10.79 -1.96 19.26
N VAL A 28 -9.59 -2.26 18.74
CA VAL A 28 -8.53 -1.26 18.54
C VAL A 28 -8.99 -0.20 17.52
N LEU A 29 -9.69 -0.57 16.46
CA LEU A 29 -10.26 0.43 15.54
C LEU A 29 -11.25 1.37 16.23
N ARG A 30 -12.10 0.85 17.13
CA ARG A 30 -13.09 1.64 17.85
C ARG A 30 -12.45 2.62 18.83
N ASP A 31 -11.54 2.12 19.67
CA ASP A 31 -11.05 2.83 20.84
C ASP A 31 -9.80 3.69 20.50
N ASP A 32 -8.97 3.18 19.60
CA ASP A 32 -7.64 3.74 19.32
C ASP A 32 -7.57 4.58 18.03
N THR A 33 -8.69 4.77 17.33
CA THR A 33 -8.74 5.74 16.22
C THR A 33 -8.79 7.18 16.76
N VAL A 34 -7.96 8.05 16.19
CA VAL A 34 -7.98 9.48 16.49
C VAL A 34 -9.15 10.12 15.73
N THR A 35 -9.88 11.00 16.40
CA THR A 35 -11.04 11.74 15.83
C THR A 35 -10.86 13.22 16.12
N GLY A 36 -11.49 14.09 15.33
CA GLY A 36 -11.37 15.55 15.51
C GLY A 36 -10.19 16.17 14.76
N ASP A 37 -9.64 15.48 13.75
CA ASP A 37 -8.40 15.86 13.08
C ASP A 37 -8.48 15.82 11.54
N TRP A 38 -7.32 15.73 10.87
CA TRP A 38 -7.21 15.59 9.41
C TRP A 38 -8.05 14.42 8.84
N PHE A 39 -8.13 13.31 9.57
CA PHE A 39 -8.81 12.11 9.09
C PHE A 39 -10.35 12.23 9.15
N ASP A 40 -10.90 13.22 9.86
CA ASP A 40 -12.33 13.52 9.85
C ASP A 40 -12.84 13.92 8.46
N ILE A 41 -12.00 14.59 7.66
CA ILE A 41 -12.33 14.97 6.27
C ILE A 41 -12.56 13.68 5.45
N ILE A 42 -11.70 12.69 5.65
CA ILE A 42 -11.76 11.40 4.96
C ILE A 42 -13.00 10.63 5.43
N TYR A 43 -13.24 10.55 6.74
CA TYR A 43 -14.44 9.93 7.32
C TYR A 43 -15.73 10.52 6.73
N LYS A 44 -15.84 11.85 6.69
CA LYS A 44 -17.01 12.55 6.10
C LYS A 44 -17.18 12.23 4.63
N ALA A 45 -16.09 12.21 3.85
CA ALA A 45 -16.15 11.87 2.43
C ALA A 45 -16.51 10.39 2.19
N LEU A 46 -16.01 9.47 3.02
CA LEU A 46 -16.35 8.04 2.96
C LEU A 46 -17.83 7.78 3.25
N ILE A 47 -18.45 8.60 4.11
CA ILE A 47 -19.90 8.53 4.35
C ILE A 47 -20.68 9.24 3.24
N ALA A 48 -20.15 10.25 2.57
CA ALA A 48 -20.89 11.06 1.60
C ALA A 48 -21.47 10.27 0.41
N ARG A 49 -22.44 10.88 -0.28
CA ARG A 49 -23.01 10.35 -1.52
C ARG A 49 -21.99 10.51 -2.67
N GLY A 50 -22.11 9.64 -3.67
CA GLY A 50 -21.27 9.69 -4.88
C GLY A 50 -20.00 8.85 -4.74
N THR A 51 -19.24 8.75 -5.83
CA THR A 51 -18.01 7.96 -5.87
C THR A 51 -16.86 8.78 -5.29
N VAL A 52 -16.04 8.17 -4.43
CA VAL A 52 -14.81 8.79 -3.90
C VAL A 52 -13.64 7.88 -4.19
N LEU A 53 -12.53 8.50 -4.61
CA LEU A 53 -11.22 7.86 -4.75
C LEU A 53 -10.31 8.38 -3.64
N VAL A 54 -9.96 7.50 -2.70
CA VAL A 54 -9.05 7.81 -1.60
C VAL A 54 -7.62 7.58 -2.08
N VAL A 55 -6.86 8.67 -2.20
CA VAL A 55 -5.51 8.68 -2.79
C VAL A 55 -4.44 8.82 -1.71
N GLY A 56 -3.37 8.05 -1.83
CA GLY A 56 -2.16 8.23 -1.03
C GLY A 56 -1.25 7.02 -1.10
N PRO A 57 0.01 7.14 -0.64
CA PRO A 57 0.96 6.04 -0.64
C PRO A 57 0.52 4.94 0.34
N ARG A 58 1.22 3.82 0.31
CA ARG A 58 0.97 2.71 1.24
C ARG A 58 1.20 3.17 2.69
N GLY A 59 0.38 2.67 3.62
CA GLY A 59 0.51 2.96 5.05
C GLY A 59 0.02 4.34 5.53
N CYS A 60 -0.53 5.19 4.66
CA CYS A 60 -1.03 6.52 5.06
C CYS A 60 -2.39 6.50 5.78
N GLY A 61 -3.03 5.32 5.94
CA GLY A 61 -4.28 5.16 6.69
C GLY A 61 -5.54 4.92 5.86
N LYS A 62 -5.45 4.69 4.54
CA LYS A 62 -6.63 4.44 3.67
C LYS A 62 -7.51 3.28 4.19
N THR A 63 -6.92 2.09 4.33
CA THR A 63 -7.58 0.90 4.88
C THR A 63 -8.10 1.11 6.30
N HIS A 64 -7.30 1.74 7.16
CA HIS A 64 -7.70 2.07 8.53
C HIS A 64 -8.98 2.91 8.55
N MET A 65 -9.03 3.96 7.73
CA MET A 65 -10.19 4.85 7.66
C MET A 65 -11.42 4.19 7.04
N MET A 66 -11.26 3.32 6.03
CA MET A 66 -12.37 2.54 5.49
C MET A 66 -12.94 1.57 6.52
N ARG A 67 -12.10 0.80 7.21
CA ARG A 67 -12.53 -0.13 8.27
C ARG A 67 -13.15 0.60 9.45
N TYR A 68 -12.56 1.70 9.90
CA TYR A 68 -13.12 2.56 10.95
C TYR A 68 -14.52 3.08 10.54
N THR A 69 -14.65 3.62 9.34
CA THR A 69 -15.95 4.15 8.85
C THR A 69 -16.99 3.05 8.74
N TRP A 70 -16.60 1.87 8.24
CA TRP A 70 -17.44 0.68 8.18
C TRP A 70 -17.97 0.30 9.56
N LEU A 71 -17.09 0.19 10.56
CA LEU A 71 -17.46 -0.15 11.94
C LEU A 71 -18.48 0.85 12.51
N ARG A 72 -18.23 2.15 12.33
CA ARG A 72 -19.15 3.21 12.79
C ARG A 72 -20.52 3.14 12.13
N CYS A 73 -20.57 2.80 10.83
CA CYS A 73 -21.82 2.63 10.10
C CYS A 73 -22.61 1.39 10.55
N CYS A 74 -21.91 0.31 10.88
CA CYS A 74 -22.51 -0.89 11.46
C CYS A 74 -23.15 -0.59 12.83
N GLU A 75 -22.52 0.24 13.65
CA GLU A 75 -22.98 0.61 15.00
C GLU A 75 -24.17 1.60 14.99
N ALA A 76 -24.20 2.54 14.05
CA ALA A 76 -25.16 3.65 14.09
C ALA A 76 -26.26 3.52 13.02
N LYS A 77 -27.53 3.33 13.43
CA LYS A 77 -28.68 3.09 12.53
C LYS A 77 -28.96 4.20 11.51
N ASN A 78 -28.64 5.45 11.87
CA ASN A 78 -28.83 6.64 11.02
C ASN A 78 -27.78 6.78 9.91
N LEU A 79 -26.69 6.02 9.98
CA LEU A 79 -25.65 5.97 8.95
C LEU A 79 -26.04 5.02 7.82
N PRO A 80 -25.43 5.15 6.63
CA PRO A 80 -25.63 4.18 5.54
C PRO A 80 -25.24 2.77 5.95
N LEU A 81 -25.79 1.74 5.29
CA LEU A 81 -25.19 0.41 5.36
C LEU A 81 -23.81 0.48 4.70
N ALA A 82 -22.76 0.16 5.44
CA ALA A 82 -21.41 0.15 4.90
C ALA A 82 -20.95 -1.28 4.68
N ILE A 83 -20.45 -1.60 3.49
CA ILE A 83 -19.86 -2.90 3.18
C ILE A 83 -18.38 -2.68 2.87
N TYR A 84 -17.50 -3.39 3.54
CA TYR A 84 -16.06 -3.34 3.31
C TYR A 84 -15.60 -4.60 2.58
N VAL A 85 -14.91 -4.42 1.45
CA VAL A 85 -14.37 -5.50 0.62
C VAL A 85 -12.93 -5.19 0.29
N SER A 86 -12.02 -6.10 0.62
CA SER A 86 -10.64 -6.07 0.11
C SER A 86 -10.53 -6.90 -1.17
N PHE A 87 -9.68 -6.49 -2.09
CA PHE A 87 -9.37 -7.25 -3.32
C PHE A 87 -7.91 -7.71 -3.40
N ASN A 88 -7.15 -7.68 -2.31
CA ASN A 88 -5.71 -8.01 -2.24
C ASN A 88 -5.24 -9.32 -2.95
N ARG A 89 -6.14 -10.27 -3.21
CA ARG A 89 -5.84 -11.54 -3.90
C ARG A 89 -6.06 -11.55 -5.42
N TYR A 90 -6.44 -10.43 -6.02
CA TYR A 90 -6.82 -10.40 -7.44
C TYR A 90 -5.70 -10.88 -8.39
N LEU A 91 -4.42 -10.66 -8.05
CA LEU A 91 -3.30 -11.07 -8.93
C LEU A 91 -3.23 -12.58 -9.14
N ARG A 92 -3.85 -13.36 -8.25
CA ARG A 92 -3.99 -14.81 -8.44
C ARG A 92 -4.83 -15.16 -9.68
N LEU A 93 -5.67 -14.24 -10.15
CA LEU A 93 -6.46 -14.38 -11.37
C LEU A 93 -5.69 -13.93 -12.62
N GLU A 94 -4.56 -13.23 -12.49
CA GLU A 94 -3.78 -12.72 -13.64
C GLU A 94 -3.38 -13.81 -14.65
N PRO A 95 -3.01 -15.05 -14.24
CA PRO A 95 -2.75 -16.13 -15.19
C PRO A 95 -3.92 -16.45 -16.13
N LEU A 96 -5.18 -16.20 -15.71
CA LEU A 96 -6.36 -16.43 -16.54
C LEU A 96 -6.36 -15.59 -17.81
N LEU A 97 -5.77 -14.38 -17.79
CA LEU A 97 -5.66 -13.51 -18.96
C LEU A 97 -4.93 -14.18 -20.14
N LYS A 98 -4.09 -15.18 -19.85
CA LYS A 98 -3.34 -15.92 -20.87
C LYS A 98 -4.00 -17.23 -21.27
N THR A 99 -4.65 -17.89 -20.32
CA THR A 99 -5.17 -19.26 -20.50
C THR A 99 -6.62 -19.28 -20.98
N ARG A 100 -7.37 -18.19 -20.80
CA ARG A 100 -8.81 -18.14 -21.06
C ARG A 100 -9.24 -16.89 -21.83
N ASN A 101 -10.20 -17.05 -22.73
CA ASN A 101 -10.77 -15.93 -23.50
C ASN A 101 -11.81 -15.12 -22.70
N ASP A 102 -12.44 -15.73 -21.71
CA ASP A 102 -13.46 -15.15 -20.82
C ASP A 102 -12.87 -14.64 -19.49
N ALA A 103 -11.54 -14.44 -19.42
CA ALA A 103 -10.83 -14.08 -18.20
C ALA A 103 -11.35 -12.78 -17.53
N LEU A 104 -11.71 -11.77 -18.33
CA LEU A 104 -12.27 -10.52 -17.81
C LEU A 104 -13.66 -10.74 -17.20
N SER A 105 -14.50 -11.53 -17.85
CA SER A 105 -15.81 -11.90 -17.31
C SER A 105 -15.68 -12.68 -15.99
N LEU A 106 -14.73 -13.61 -15.91
CA LEU A 106 -14.45 -14.35 -14.67
C LEU A 106 -13.90 -13.46 -13.57
N PHE A 107 -13.06 -12.47 -13.91
CA PHE A 107 -12.60 -11.46 -12.96
C PHE A 107 -13.75 -10.59 -12.44
N GLN A 108 -14.66 -10.15 -13.32
CA GLN A 108 -15.87 -9.44 -12.93
C GLN A 108 -16.73 -10.28 -11.97
N ILE A 109 -16.97 -11.56 -12.28
CA ILE A 109 -17.70 -12.48 -11.41
C ILE A 109 -17.00 -12.64 -10.05
N TRP A 110 -15.67 -12.73 -10.02
CA TRP A 110 -14.91 -12.77 -8.78
C TRP A 110 -15.11 -11.50 -7.94
N VAL A 111 -15.04 -10.31 -8.55
CA VAL A 111 -15.30 -9.03 -7.86
C VAL A 111 -16.69 -9.00 -7.25
N LEU A 112 -17.71 -9.37 -8.03
CA LEU A 112 -19.10 -9.43 -7.58
C LEU A 112 -19.32 -10.45 -6.46
N SER A 113 -18.72 -11.63 -6.57
CA SER A 113 -18.79 -12.68 -5.55
C SER A 113 -18.19 -12.21 -4.23
N ARG A 114 -17.05 -11.50 -4.27
CA ARG A 114 -16.42 -10.90 -3.08
C ARG A 114 -17.30 -9.85 -2.42
N ILE A 115 -18.00 -9.04 -3.21
CA ILE A 115 -18.97 -8.05 -2.71
C ILE A 115 -20.15 -8.76 -2.01
N LEU A 116 -20.69 -9.84 -2.60
CA LEU A 116 -21.80 -10.59 -2.01
C LEU A 116 -21.43 -11.24 -0.67
N LEU A 117 -20.25 -11.86 -0.57
CA LEU A 117 -19.76 -12.41 0.70
C LEU A 117 -19.60 -11.33 1.78
N ALA A 118 -18.94 -10.22 1.43
CA ALA A 118 -18.76 -9.11 2.35
C ALA A 118 -20.08 -8.46 2.77
N ALA A 119 -21.07 -8.44 1.88
CA ALA A 119 -22.42 -7.99 2.19
C ALA A 119 -23.08 -8.90 3.22
N ASP A 120 -23.01 -10.23 3.02
CA ASP A 120 -23.56 -11.22 3.94
C ASP A 120 -22.91 -11.14 5.33
N ASP A 121 -21.58 -10.98 5.39
CA ASP A 121 -20.82 -10.79 6.64
C ASP A 121 -21.25 -9.51 7.36
N THR A 122 -21.36 -8.40 6.62
CA THR A 122 -21.78 -7.11 7.18
C THR A 122 -23.20 -7.20 7.73
N VAL A 123 -24.12 -7.84 7.01
CA VAL A 123 -25.52 -7.98 7.42
C VAL A 123 -25.60 -8.79 8.70
N GLU A 124 -24.86 -9.88 8.81
CA GLU A 124 -24.78 -10.68 10.04
C GLU A 124 -24.33 -9.84 11.24
N GLN A 125 -23.26 -9.07 11.06
CA GLN A 125 -22.75 -8.18 12.10
C GLN A 125 -23.74 -7.07 12.50
N VAL A 126 -24.53 -6.54 11.57
CA VAL A 126 -25.54 -5.52 11.88
C VAL A 126 -26.73 -6.15 12.61
N VAL A 127 -27.21 -7.30 12.13
CA VAL A 127 -28.37 -8.00 12.70
C VAL A 127 -28.11 -8.44 14.14
N GLN A 128 -26.92 -8.94 14.44
CA GLN A 128 -26.51 -9.30 15.81
C GLN A 128 -26.56 -8.13 16.80
N ARG A 129 -26.53 -6.88 16.30
CA ARG A 129 -26.59 -5.64 17.11
C ARG A 129 -28.00 -5.07 17.21
N ILE A 130 -28.97 -5.58 16.45
CA ILE A 130 -30.37 -5.12 16.50
C ILE A 130 -31.11 -5.86 17.62
N SER A 131 -31.79 -5.09 18.47
CA SER A 131 -32.68 -5.62 19.50
C SER A 131 -34.10 -5.05 19.30
N PRO A 132 -35.15 -5.90 19.21
CA PRO A 132 -35.12 -7.37 19.25
C PRO A 132 -34.48 -7.99 17.99
N PRO A 133 -34.01 -9.26 18.05
CA PRO A 133 -33.40 -9.93 16.90
C PRO A 133 -34.33 -9.95 15.69
N VAL A 134 -33.78 -9.67 14.52
CA VAL A 134 -34.49 -9.75 13.23
C VAL A 134 -33.91 -10.88 12.38
N ASN A 135 -34.70 -11.42 11.46
CA ASN A 135 -34.20 -12.41 10.51
C ASN A 135 -33.10 -11.79 9.64
N LYS A 136 -31.98 -12.51 9.47
CA LYS A 136 -30.86 -12.08 8.62
C LYS A 136 -31.31 -12.03 7.15
N PRO A 137 -31.30 -10.86 6.49
CA PRO A 137 -31.47 -10.78 5.04
C PRO A 137 -30.41 -11.60 4.32
N ASN A 138 -30.81 -12.40 3.34
CA ASN A 138 -29.89 -13.28 2.61
C ASN A 138 -29.39 -12.60 1.32
N ALA A 139 -28.09 -12.29 1.26
CA ALA A 139 -27.45 -11.66 0.11
C ALA A 139 -27.52 -12.50 -1.18
N PHE A 140 -27.69 -13.82 -1.07
CA PHE A 140 -27.66 -14.77 -2.18
C PHE A 140 -29.05 -15.14 -2.71
N ALA A 141 -30.12 -14.75 -2.00
CA ALA A 141 -31.48 -15.18 -2.31
C ALA A 141 -31.92 -14.84 -3.75
N SER A 142 -31.51 -13.67 -4.27
CA SER A 142 -31.84 -13.24 -5.64
C SER A 142 -31.19 -14.07 -6.75
N PHE A 143 -30.24 -14.95 -6.40
CA PHE A 143 -29.48 -15.76 -7.34
C PHE A 143 -29.83 -17.25 -7.25
N GLY A 144 -30.57 -17.68 -6.23
CA GLY A 144 -30.84 -19.10 -5.99
C GLY A 144 -29.59 -19.92 -5.66
N ILE A 145 -28.57 -19.28 -5.09
CA ILE A 145 -27.32 -19.90 -4.67
C ILE A 145 -27.13 -19.77 -3.16
N ASP A 146 -26.25 -20.56 -2.57
CA ASP A 146 -25.85 -20.45 -1.17
C ASP A 146 -24.44 -19.85 -1.00
N ARG A 147 -24.12 -19.49 0.26
CA ARG A 147 -22.83 -18.90 0.62
C ARG A 147 -21.64 -19.83 0.29
N GLY A 148 -21.76 -21.12 0.59
CA GLY A 148 -20.69 -22.10 0.40
C GLY A 148 -20.34 -22.31 -1.08
N GLN A 149 -21.34 -22.23 -1.95
CA GLN A 149 -21.16 -22.22 -3.40
C GLN A 149 -20.32 -21.03 -3.86
N VAL A 150 -20.61 -19.81 -3.36
CA VAL A 150 -19.85 -18.60 -3.70
C VAL A 150 -18.42 -18.66 -3.16
N GLU A 151 -18.22 -19.15 -1.95
CA GLU A 151 -16.88 -19.34 -1.37
C GLU A 151 -16.05 -20.35 -2.18
N THR A 152 -16.66 -21.44 -2.63
CA THR A 152 -16.02 -22.46 -3.47
C THR A 152 -15.60 -21.86 -4.82
N LEU A 153 -16.49 -21.11 -5.46
CA LEU A 153 -16.21 -20.42 -6.72
C LEU A 153 -15.01 -19.46 -6.59
N ILE A 154 -14.98 -18.64 -5.54
CA ILE A 154 -13.86 -17.71 -5.30
C ILE A 154 -12.54 -18.48 -5.12
N ARG A 155 -12.53 -19.52 -4.29
CA ARG A 155 -11.33 -20.35 -4.07
C ARG A 155 -10.83 -20.99 -5.37
N ARG A 156 -11.75 -21.42 -6.24
CA ARG A 156 -11.42 -22.02 -7.54
C ARG A 156 -10.80 -20.98 -8.48
N LEU A 157 -11.39 -19.78 -8.57
CA LEU A 157 -10.89 -18.68 -9.38
C LEU A 157 -9.52 -18.18 -8.90
N GLU A 158 -9.32 -18.06 -7.58
CA GLU A 158 -8.03 -17.69 -6.98
C GLU A 158 -6.94 -18.76 -7.15
N LYS A 159 -7.29 -19.99 -7.56
CA LYS A 159 -6.33 -21.04 -7.95
C LYS A 159 -6.08 -21.08 -9.46
N ALA A 160 -6.73 -20.20 -10.24
CA ALA A 160 -6.75 -20.23 -11.70
C ALA A 160 -7.08 -21.61 -12.30
N GLY A 161 -7.87 -22.41 -11.58
CA GLY A 161 -8.26 -23.76 -11.99
C GLY A 161 -9.42 -23.75 -13.00
N PRO A 162 -9.61 -24.82 -13.80
CA PRO A 162 -10.80 -24.97 -14.61
C PRO A 162 -12.05 -25.04 -13.71
N LEU A 163 -13.12 -24.40 -14.15
CA LEU A 163 -14.43 -24.48 -13.50
C LEU A 163 -15.11 -25.79 -13.89
N THR A 164 -15.77 -26.42 -12.93
CA THR A 164 -16.74 -27.49 -13.16
C THR A 164 -18.04 -26.91 -13.73
N GLN A 165 -18.86 -27.76 -14.36
CA GLN A 165 -20.15 -27.34 -14.92
C GLN A 165 -21.07 -26.66 -13.88
N GLN A 166 -21.02 -27.11 -12.63
CA GLN A 166 -21.78 -26.50 -11.54
C GLN A 166 -21.22 -25.11 -11.17
N GLU A 167 -19.90 -24.97 -11.06
CA GLU A 167 -19.24 -23.69 -10.80
C GLU A 167 -19.49 -22.68 -11.94
N GLU A 168 -19.52 -23.13 -13.20
CA GLU A 168 -19.89 -22.29 -14.34
C GLU A 168 -21.35 -21.81 -14.28
N ALA A 169 -22.28 -22.69 -13.89
CA ALA A 169 -23.68 -22.30 -13.70
C ALA A 169 -23.84 -21.23 -12.60
N ILE A 170 -23.12 -21.38 -11.48
CA ILE A 170 -23.09 -20.37 -10.41
C ILE A 170 -22.48 -19.06 -10.91
N ALA A 171 -21.35 -19.14 -11.62
CA ALA A 171 -20.67 -17.99 -12.18
C ALA A 171 -21.57 -17.18 -13.13
N ASN A 172 -22.34 -17.87 -13.99
CA ASN A 172 -23.29 -17.26 -14.90
C ASN A 172 -24.55 -16.68 -14.21
N ALA A 173 -24.90 -17.17 -13.02
CA ALA A 173 -26.02 -16.61 -12.25
C ALA A 173 -25.67 -15.23 -11.66
N ILE A 174 -24.40 -15.02 -11.29
CA ILE A 174 -23.93 -13.78 -10.66
C ILE A 174 -23.75 -12.68 -11.71
N SER A 175 -24.64 -11.68 -11.68
CA SER A 175 -24.61 -10.51 -12.57
C SER A 175 -24.53 -9.20 -11.78
N ILE A 176 -23.99 -8.14 -12.37
CA ILE A 176 -23.95 -6.80 -11.75
C ILE A 176 -25.36 -6.37 -11.32
N GLU A 177 -26.35 -6.52 -12.20
CA GLU A 177 -27.74 -6.14 -11.89
C GLU A 177 -28.30 -6.94 -10.71
N GLY A 178 -28.02 -8.25 -10.67
CA GLY A 178 -28.38 -9.10 -9.54
C GLY A 178 -27.76 -8.61 -8.24
N VAL A 179 -26.48 -8.21 -8.26
CA VAL A 179 -25.79 -7.68 -7.08
C VAL A 179 -26.40 -6.34 -6.65
N VAL A 180 -26.65 -5.42 -7.59
CA VAL A 180 -27.33 -4.15 -7.28
C VAL A 180 -28.70 -4.37 -6.65
N ARG A 181 -29.50 -5.33 -7.18
CA ARG A 181 -30.80 -5.70 -6.60
C ARG A 181 -30.64 -6.27 -5.19
N SER A 182 -29.72 -7.21 -5.00
CA SER A 182 -29.43 -7.81 -3.68
C SER A 182 -29.03 -6.73 -2.67
N LEU A 183 -28.02 -5.91 -2.96
CA LEU A 183 -27.58 -4.83 -2.09
C LEU A 183 -28.71 -3.86 -1.74
N THR A 184 -29.60 -3.57 -2.70
CA THR A 184 -30.75 -2.70 -2.50
C THR A 184 -31.77 -3.30 -1.54
N LEU A 185 -32.03 -4.61 -1.62
CA LEU A 185 -32.90 -5.31 -0.68
C LEU A 185 -32.29 -5.29 0.72
N LEU A 186 -30.99 -5.62 0.84
CA LEU A 186 -30.30 -5.70 2.13
C LEU A 186 -30.38 -4.39 2.92
N PHE A 187 -30.02 -3.24 2.33
CA PHE A 187 -30.04 -1.98 3.08
C PHE A 187 -31.47 -1.53 3.41
N LYS A 188 -32.47 -1.86 2.58
CA LYS A 188 -33.88 -1.54 2.84
C LYS A 188 -34.46 -2.37 3.97
N GLU A 189 -34.20 -3.68 3.98
CA GLU A 189 -34.66 -4.59 5.03
C GLU A 189 -34.04 -4.25 6.40
N LEU A 190 -32.79 -3.75 6.40
CA LEU A 190 -32.13 -3.22 7.61
C LEU A 190 -32.59 -1.80 8.00
N GLY A 191 -33.57 -1.23 7.30
CA GLY A 191 -34.12 0.10 7.59
C GLY A 191 -33.13 1.24 7.34
N ARG A 192 -32.15 1.04 6.45
CA ARG A 192 -31.20 2.07 6.02
C ARG A 192 -31.71 2.75 4.75
N THR A 193 -31.30 3.99 4.51
CA THR A 193 -31.75 4.77 3.35
C THR A 193 -30.86 4.60 2.12
N ARG A 194 -29.59 4.21 2.32
CA ARG A 194 -28.57 4.07 1.29
C ARG A 194 -27.43 3.17 1.78
N LEU A 195 -26.55 2.82 0.86
CA LEU A 195 -25.39 1.97 1.07
C LEU A 195 -24.11 2.66 0.59
N VAL A 196 -23.00 2.43 1.31
CA VAL A 196 -21.65 2.78 0.89
C VAL A 196 -20.83 1.49 0.74
N LEU A 197 -20.10 1.37 -0.35
CA LEU A 197 -19.29 0.20 -0.67
C LEU A 197 -17.81 0.59 -0.66
N PHE A 198 -17.08 0.16 0.35
CA PHE A 198 -15.63 0.35 0.46
C PHE A 198 -14.92 -0.76 -0.30
N LEU A 199 -14.20 -0.38 -1.35
CA LEU A 199 -13.47 -1.25 -2.25
C LEU A 199 -11.98 -0.97 -2.05
N ASP A 200 -11.37 -1.76 -1.17
CA ASP A 200 -9.98 -1.57 -0.75
C ASP A 200 -9.00 -2.49 -1.48
N ASP A 201 -7.75 -2.06 -1.58
CA ASP A 201 -6.66 -2.72 -2.32
C ASP A 201 -7.00 -3.08 -3.77
N ALA A 202 -7.96 -2.37 -4.35
CA ALA A 202 -8.41 -2.57 -5.71
C ALA A 202 -7.57 -1.78 -6.73
N ALA A 203 -6.38 -1.31 -6.38
CA ALA A 203 -5.59 -0.51 -7.32
C ALA A 203 -4.08 -0.71 -7.24
N LEU A 204 -3.63 -1.71 -6.47
CA LEU A 204 -2.23 -1.78 -6.06
C LEU A 204 -1.28 -2.26 -7.16
N VAL A 205 -1.72 -3.15 -8.03
CA VAL A 205 -0.93 -3.64 -9.18
C VAL A 205 -1.87 -4.33 -10.18
N PHE A 206 -3.06 -3.80 -10.48
CA PHE A 206 -3.93 -4.50 -11.42
C PHE A 206 -3.19 -4.63 -12.76
N ALA A 207 -3.25 -5.82 -13.38
CA ALA A 207 -3.04 -5.90 -14.81
C ALA A 207 -3.97 -4.86 -15.46
N GLN A 208 -3.46 -4.10 -16.42
CA GLN A 208 -4.14 -2.92 -16.96
C GLN A 208 -5.59 -3.23 -17.37
N GLU A 209 -5.81 -4.43 -17.89
CA GLU A 209 -7.10 -4.96 -18.30
C GLU A 209 -8.05 -5.19 -17.13
N PHE A 210 -7.57 -5.75 -16.01
CA PHE A 210 -8.38 -5.94 -14.80
C PHE A 210 -8.70 -4.61 -14.12
N MET A 211 -7.79 -3.63 -14.14
CA MET A 211 -8.08 -2.30 -13.56
C MET A 211 -9.24 -1.63 -14.32
N ALA A 212 -9.17 -1.64 -15.65
CA ALA A 212 -10.19 -1.06 -16.50
C ALA A 212 -11.55 -1.76 -16.29
N GLU A 213 -11.54 -3.09 -16.20
CA GLU A 213 -12.75 -3.87 -15.92
C GLU A 213 -13.30 -3.57 -14.51
N PHE A 214 -12.45 -3.54 -13.49
CA PHE A 214 -12.83 -3.22 -12.12
C PHE A 214 -13.51 -1.85 -12.02
N LEU A 215 -12.94 -0.83 -12.66
CA LEU A 215 -13.51 0.51 -12.64
C LEU A 215 -14.82 0.62 -13.45
N ASP A 216 -14.99 -0.19 -14.50
CA ASP A 216 -16.28 -0.31 -15.17
C ASP A 216 -17.33 -0.92 -14.22
N VAL A 217 -16.97 -1.96 -13.47
CA VAL A 217 -17.83 -2.51 -12.40
C VAL A 217 -18.20 -1.42 -11.38
N VAL A 218 -17.23 -0.63 -10.90
CA VAL A 218 -17.47 0.50 -9.98
C VAL A 218 -18.46 1.50 -10.57
N ARG A 219 -18.29 1.84 -11.84
CA ARG A 219 -19.15 2.77 -12.57
C ARG A 219 -20.60 2.30 -12.62
N VAL A 220 -20.84 1.01 -12.87
CA VAL A 220 -22.19 0.44 -12.94
C VAL A 220 -22.79 0.18 -11.55
N LEU A 221 -21.97 -0.18 -10.55
CA LEU A 221 -22.41 -0.33 -9.17
C LEU A 221 -22.86 1.00 -8.54
N LYS A 222 -22.36 2.14 -9.03
CA LYS A 222 -22.81 3.46 -8.63
C LYS A 222 -24.29 3.64 -8.97
N GLN A 223 -25.12 3.75 -7.95
CA GLN A 223 -26.55 4.00 -8.08
C GLN A 223 -26.94 5.20 -7.21
N GLN A 224 -28.18 5.69 -7.36
CA GLN A 224 -28.67 6.81 -6.55
C GLN A 224 -28.47 6.60 -5.03
N ASN A 225 -28.63 5.35 -4.57
CA ASN A 225 -28.52 4.96 -3.17
C ASN A 225 -27.34 4.00 -2.88
N ILE A 226 -26.46 3.74 -3.85
CA ILE A 226 -25.25 2.92 -3.67
C ILE A 226 -24.06 3.78 -4.07
N SER A 227 -23.17 4.06 -3.12
CA SER A 227 -22.04 4.95 -3.33
C SER A 227 -20.71 4.21 -3.14
N PRO A 228 -20.05 3.77 -4.24
CA PRO A 228 -18.75 3.13 -4.20
C PRO A 228 -17.65 4.08 -3.70
N LYS A 229 -16.65 3.54 -3.03
CA LYS A 229 -15.53 4.25 -2.43
C LYS A 229 -14.27 3.40 -2.64
N CYS A 230 -13.34 3.85 -3.46
CA CYS A 230 -12.18 3.04 -3.84
C CYS A 230 -10.88 3.64 -3.27
N SER A 231 -9.96 2.80 -2.79
CA SER A 231 -8.58 3.24 -2.54
C SER A 231 -7.80 3.16 -3.85
N VAL A 232 -7.04 4.20 -4.18
CA VAL A 232 -6.27 4.27 -5.44
C VAL A 232 -4.86 4.79 -5.23
N TYR A 233 -3.99 4.47 -6.17
CA TYR A 233 -2.57 4.80 -6.15
C TYR A 233 -2.21 5.65 -7.38
N PRO A 234 -1.58 6.81 -7.19
CA PRO A 234 -1.42 7.79 -8.27
C PRO A 234 -0.49 7.32 -9.40
N GLY A 235 0.45 6.42 -9.11
CA GLY A 235 1.43 5.88 -10.07
C GLY A 235 0.93 4.71 -10.89
N SER A 236 0.21 3.77 -10.29
CA SER A 236 -0.13 2.47 -10.86
C SER A 236 -1.59 2.35 -11.30
N THR A 237 -2.49 3.19 -10.80
CA THR A 237 -3.90 3.14 -11.18
C THR A 237 -4.11 3.69 -12.59
N GLU A 238 -4.66 2.86 -13.46
CA GLU A 238 -5.02 3.21 -14.84
C GLU A 238 -6.54 3.15 -15.01
N TYR A 239 -7.18 4.31 -15.24
CA TYR A 239 -8.64 4.40 -15.18
C TYR A 239 -9.36 3.74 -16.37
N GLY A 240 -8.64 3.40 -17.43
CA GLY A 240 -9.23 2.89 -18.66
C GLY A 240 -10.06 3.94 -19.42
N PRO A 241 -10.62 3.57 -20.59
CA PRO A 241 -11.33 4.52 -21.45
C PRO A 241 -12.77 4.81 -21.01
N ARG A 242 -13.36 3.97 -20.13
CA ARG A 242 -14.78 4.04 -19.75
C ARG A 242 -15.06 4.78 -18.45
N PHE A 243 -14.04 4.97 -17.60
CA PHE A 243 -14.16 5.61 -16.31
C PHE A 243 -13.39 6.94 -16.31
N HIS A 244 -14.11 8.05 -16.39
CA HIS A 244 -13.51 9.38 -16.38
C HIS A 244 -13.40 9.91 -14.94
N ALA A 245 -12.27 9.62 -14.27
CA ALA A 245 -12.11 9.84 -12.85
C ALA A 245 -12.49 11.26 -12.37
N ASP A 246 -12.07 12.31 -13.08
CA ASP A 246 -12.35 13.71 -12.72
C ASP A 246 -13.84 14.11 -12.81
N HIS A 247 -14.63 13.38 -13.59
CA HIS A 247 -16.07 13.61 -13.75
C HIS A 247 -16.93 12.62 -12.96
N GLU A 248 -16.39 11.44 -12.67
CA GLU A 248 -17.14 10.34 -12.07
C GLU A 248 -16.96 10.23 -10.56
N ALA A 249 -15.85 10.77 -10.02
CA ALA A 249 -15.50 10.65 -8.62
C ALA A 249 -14.83 11.89 -8.02
N GLN A 250 -14.95 12.02 -6.70
CA GLN A 250 -14.21 12.99 -5.91
C GLN A 250 -12.88 12.39 -5.44
N PHE A 251 -11.78 13.12 -5.59
CA PHE A 251 -10.49 12.74 -5.01
C PHE A 251 -10.38 13.21 -3.56
N VAL A 252 -9.96 12.32 -2.66
CA VAL A 252 -9.70 12.63 -1.25
C VAL A 252 -8.31 12.13 -0.90
N HIS A 253 -7.43 13.04 -0.53
CA HIS A 253 -6.05 12.70 -0.21
C HIS A 253 -5.93 12.29 1.26
N ALA A 254 -5.55 11.03 1.49
CA ALA A 254 -5.33 10.51 2.84
C ALA A 254 -3.95 10.88 3.41
N TRP A 255 -3.00 11.25 2.54
CA TRP A 255 -1.64 11.54 2.94
C TRP A 255 -1.55 12.88 3.69
N LEU A 256 -1.16 12.84 4.96
CA LEU A 256 -1.03 14.01 5.82
C LEU A 256 0.16 14.89 5.40
N PRO A 257 -0.04 16.16 5.01
CA PRO A 257 1.06 17.06 4.66
C PRO A 257 1.92 17.39 5.88
N VAL A 258 3.25 17.40 5.72
CA VAL A 258 4.20 17.72 6.82
C VAL A 258 4.18 19.18 7.27
N ASP A 259 3.59 20.06 6.47
CA ASP A 259 3.38 21.48 6.78
C ASP A 259 1.98 21.76 7.37
N HIS A 260 1.17 20.73 7.61
CA HIS A 260 -0.12 20.88 8.28
C HIS A 260 0.07 21.48 9.69
N PRO A 261 -0.71 22.51 10.10
CA PRO A 261 -0.49 23.20 11.38
C PRO A 261 -0.49 22.28 12.61
N SER A 262 -1.34 21.25 12.60
CA SER A 262 -1.47 20.27 13.68
C SER A 262 -0.69 18.97 13.41
N TYR A 263 0.30 18.96 12.51
CA TYR A 263 0.99 17.74 12.09
C TYR A 263 1.54 16.91 13.28
N ARG A 264 2.26 17.58 14.19
CA ARG A 264 2.86 16.94 15.38
C ARG A 264 1.80 16.37 16.32
N ASP A 265 0.71 17.09 16.52
CA ASP A 265 -0.38 16.68 17.42
C ASP A 265 -1.10 15.45 16.87
N ILE A 266 -1.40 15.46 15.55
CA ILE A 266 -2.05 14.36 14.86
C ILE A 266 -1.17 13.11 14.94
N MET A 267 0.09 13.19 14.50
CA MET A 267 1.00 12.04 14.53
C MET A 267 1.24 11.54 15.96
N GLY A 268 1.41 12.45 16.92
CA GLY A 268 1.60 12.11 18.34
C GLY A 268 0.40 11.39 18.95
N SER A 269 -0.81 11.85 18.66
CA SER A 269 -2.03 11.24 19.16
C SER A 269 -2.21 9.79 18.66
N ILE A 270 -1.83 9.52 17.39
CA ILE A 270 -1.85 8.16 16.83
C ILE A 270 -0.90 7.25 17.60
N ALA A 271 0.35 7.67 17.83
CA ALA A 271 1.30 6.85 18.59
C ALA A 271 0.91 6.67 20.05
N SER A 272 0.36 7.69 20.71
CA SER A 272 -0.06 7.55 22.12
C SER A 272 -1.14 6.49 22.31
N LYS A 273 -2.02 6.31 21.32
CA LYS A 273 -3.07 5.30 21.36
C LYS A 273 -2.58 3.93 20.90
N ARG A 274 -1.78 3.87 19.83
CA ARG A 274 -1.36 2.62 19.19
C ARG A 274 -0.09 2.00 19.76
N PHE A 275 0.81 2.82 20.31
CA PHE A 275 2.12 2.40 20.80
C PHE A 275 2.54 3.20 22.04
N ALA A 276 1.94 2.88 23.18
CA ALA A 276 2.16 3.58 24.45
C ALA A 276 3.65 3.65 24.86
N GLU A 277 4.46 2.63 24.53
CA GLU A 277 5.90 2.64 24.82
C GLU A 277 6.66 3.74 24.07
N GLY A 278 6.13 4.25 22.95
CA GLY A 278 6.70 5.38 22.22
C GLY A 278 6.78 6.66 23.05
N SER A 279 5.99 6.77 24.12
CA SER A 279 6.06 7.87 25.10
C SER A 279 7.40 7.94 25.85
N ARG A 280 8.18 6.85 25.86
CA ARG A 280 9.51 6.79 26.47
C ARG A 280 10.59 7.50 25.64
N LEU A 281 10.29 7.86 24.40
CA LEU A 281 11.20 8.61 23.53
C LEU A 281 11.23 10.09 23.93
N GLY A 282 12.41 10.69 23.97
CA GLY A 282 12.55 12.13 24.20
C GLY A 282 11.81 12.96 23.15
N SER A 283 11.29 14.14 23.54
CA SER A 283 10.45 15.01 22.69
C SER A 283 11.06 15.31 21.32
N ASP A 284 12.37 15.52 21.27
CA ASP A 284 13.09 15.90 20.06
C ASP A 284 13.28 14.71 19.12
N VAL A 285 13.69 13.57 19.67
CA VAL A 285 13.79 12.30 18.94
C VAL A 285 12.44 11.95 18.33
N ASN A 286 11.39 12.03 19.14
CA ASN A 286 10.04 11.76 18.70
C ASN A 286 9.61 12.71 17.57
N GLY A 287 9.93 13.99 17.69
CA GLY A 287 9.67 14.98 16.65
C GLY A 287 10.37 14.68 15.33
N VAL A 288 11.66 14.34 15.38
CA VAL A 288 12.41 13.97 14.18
C VAL A 288 11.82 12.72 13.54
N LEU A 289 11.41 11.71 14.32
CA LEU A 289 10.76 10.50 13.80
C LEU A 289 9.41 10.80 13.13
N MET A 290 8.58 11.68 13.72
CA MET A 290 7.32 12.11 13.09
C MET A 290 7.56 12.76 11.74
N TYR A 291 8.55 13.66 11.62
CA TYR A 291 8.88 14.29 10.33
C TYR A 291 9.52 13.30 9.35
N ALA A 292 10.39 12.40 9.84
CA ALA A 292 10.98 11.35 9.03
C ALA A 292 9.92 10.43 8.43
N ALA A 293 8.83 10.16 9.16
CA ALA A 293 7.71 9.33 8.71
C ALA A 293 6.88 9.97 7.60
N PHE A 294 7.10 11.25 7.32
CA PHE A 294 6.59 11.93 6.14
C PHE A 294 5.07 11.78 5.94
N GLY A 295 4.29 11.98 7.00
CA GLY A 295 2.83 11.89 6.97
C GLY A 295 2.25 10.49 6.87
N VAL A 296 3.07 9.45 7.09
CA VAL A 296 2.66 8.04 7.04
C VAL A 296 2.64 7.46 8.46
N PRO A 297 1.46 7.27 9.09
CA PRO A 297 1.37 6.78 10.46
C PRO A 297 2.06 5.43 10.70
N ARG A 298 1.93 4.48 9.76
CA ARG A 298 2.61 3.18 9.85
C ARG A 298 4.13 3.34 9.93
N ALA A 299 4.71 4.20 9.10
CA ALA A 299 6.15 4.44 9.11
C ALA A 299 6.64 5.01 10.45
N TYR A 300 5.87 5.94 11.03
CA TYR A 300 6.19 6.52 12.33
C TYR A 300 6.16 5.47 13.44
N LEU A 301 5.14 4.63 13.46
CA LEU A 301 4.98 3.53 14.41
C LEU A 301 6.13 2.52 14.32
N THR A 302 6.44 2.04 13.11
CA THR A 302 7.55 1.10 12.88
C THR A 302 8.90 1.70 13.32
N MET A 303 9.18 2.96 12.96
CA MET A 303 10.43 3.62 13.38
C MET A 303 10.50 3.86 14.90
N SER A 304 9.37 4.21 15.53
CA SER A 304 9.31 4.40 16.98
C SER A 304 9.62 3.10 17.72
N ARG A 305 9.06 1.98 17.24
CA ARG A 305 9.36 0.65 17.76
C ARG A 305 10.83 0.29 17.55
N ALA A 306 11.35 0.43 16.34
CA ALA A 306 12.76 0.17 16.04
C ALA A 306 13.71 0.99 16.92
N MET A 307 13.36 2.25 17.20
CA MET A 307 14.12 3.11 18.11
C MET A 307 14.09 2.59 19.55
N VAL A 308 12.92 2.21 20.08
CA VAL A 308 12.80 1.62 21.42
C VAL A 308 13.59 0.33 21.53
N THR A 309 13.50 -0.57 20.54
CA THR A 309 14.26 -1.83 20.50
C THR A 309 15.77 -1.58 20.48
N THR A 310 16.25 -0.72 19.58
CA THR A 310 17.68 -0.38 19.48
C THR A 310 18.22 0.21 20.78
N LEU A 311 17.46 1.06 21.47
CA LEU A 311 17.85 1.63 22.75
C LEU A 311 17.88 0.59 23.89
N ARG A 312 17.00 -0.42 23.85
CA ARG A 312 17.00 -1.53 24.82
C ARG A 312 18.20 -2.45 24.62
N GLU A 313 18.51 -2.84 23.39
CA GLU A 313 19.64 -3.73 23.07
C GLU A 313 21.00 -3.11 23.39
N THR A 314 21.11 -1.79 23.23
CA THR A 314 22.33 -1.04 23.54
C THR A 314 22.45 -0.67 25.03
N ALA A 315 21.41 -0.91 25.83
CA ALA A 315 21.45 -0.71 27.27
C ALA A 315 22.17 -1.87 27.97
N THR A 316 23.32 -1.59 28.59
CA THR A 316 24.02 -2.57 29.43
C THR A 316 23.28 -2.72 30.77
N PRO A 317 23.10 -3.94 31.33
CA PRO A 317 22.52 -4.11 32.66
C PRO A 317 23.30 -3.30 33.70
N GLY A 318 22.64 -2.37 34.39
CA GLY A 318 23.24 -1.52 35.42
C GLY A 318 23.92 -0.22 34.95
N LYS A 319 23.88 0.11 33.64
CA LYS A 319 24.24 1.44 33.12
C LYS A 319 23.10 1.96 32.24
N ALA A 320 22.52 3.10 32.61
CA ALA A 320 21.53 3.76 31.76
C ALA A 320 22.13 4.01 30.37
N ALA A 321 21.38 3.67 29.31
CA ALA A 321 21.68 4.07 27.93
C ALA A 321 21.58 5.60 27.82
N SER A 322 22.59 6.30 28.33
CA SER A 322 22.46 7.72 28.75
C SER A 322 23.44 8.65 28.07
N GLY A 323 24.17 8.18 27.05
CA GLY A 323 24.95 9.07 26.19
C GLY A 323 24.06 9.69 25.11
N GLN A 324 23.99 11.03 25.04
CA GLN A 324 23.34 11.73 23.91
C GLN A 324 23.87 11.25 22.54
N SER A 325 25.14 10.86 22.47
CA SER A 325 25.75 10.26 21.26
C SER A 325 25.13 8.91 20.88
N ALA A 326 24.78 8.04 21.83
CA ALA A 326 24.19 6.73 21.54
C ALA A 326 22.77 6.88 21.00
N VAL A 327 21.96 7.77 21.60
CA VAL A 327 20.61 8.11 21.12
C VAL A 327 20.65 8.68 19.70
N GLN A 328 21.61 9.56 19.42
CA GLN A 328 21.79 10.15 18.09
C GLN A 328 22.21 9.10 17.05
N GLN A 329 23.12 8.18 17.41
CA GLN A 329 23.53 7.08 16.52
C GLN A 329 22.36 6.15 16.20
N ALA A 330 21.59 5.75 17.21
CA ALA A 330 20.38 4.94 17.04
C ALA A 330 19.35 5.64 16.14
N LEU A 331 19.10 6.94 16.36
CA LEU A 331 18.18 7.72 15.52
C LEU A 331 18.64 7.77 14.06
N ASN A 332 19.93 8.04 13.82
CA ASN A 332 20.47 8.06 12.46
C ASN A 332 20.34 6.70 11.76
N LYS A 333 20.61 5.60 12.48
CA LYS A 333 20.45 4.24 11.98
C LYS A 333 19.00 3.96 11.58
N VAL A 334 18.05 4.21 12.47
CA VAL A 334 16.60 3.98 12.21
C VAL A 334 16.11 4.79 11.01
N ILE A 335 16.51 6.07 10.90
CA ILE A 335 16.12 6.92 9.77
C ILE A 335 16.75 6.45 8.45
N GLN A 336 18.01 6.00 8.47
CA GLN A 336 18.69 5.46 7.29
C GLN A 336 18.03 4.15 6.84
N GLU A 337 17.74 3.23 7.76
CA GLU A 337 17.04 1.98 7.46
C GLU A 337 15.65 2.23 6.89
N HIS A 338 14.90 3.20 7.43
CA HIS A 338 13.61 3.59 6.90
C HIS A 338 13.72 4.15 5.47
N ARG A 339 14.65 5.08 5.23
CA ARG A 339 14.94 5.62 3.89
C ARG A 339 15.29 4.50 2.91
N ASP A 340 16.17 3.59 3.29
CA ASP A 340 16.63 2.49 2.43
C ASP A 340 15.52 1.48 2.18
N GLY A 341 14.63 1.27 3.16
CA GLY A 341 13.37 0.54 2.98
C GLY A 341 12.48 1.16 1.90
N ARG A 342 12.26 2.49 1.93
CA ARG A 342 11.47 3.19 0.90
C ARG A 342 12.09 3.09 -0.50
N LEU A 343 13.40 3.24 -0.60
CA LEU A 343 14.11 3.08 -1.89
C LEU A 343 14.03 1.64 -2.39
N ARG A 344 14.16 0.64 -1.52
CA ARG A 344 13.95 -0.78 -1.89
C ARG A 344 12.54 -1.05 -2.37
N GLU A 345 11.52 -0.46 -1.74
CA GLU A 345 10.12 -0.58 -2.20
C GLU A 345 9.93 0.07 -3.58
N PHE A 346 10.52 1.24 -3.82
CA PHE A 346 10.47 1.86 -5.14
C PHE A 346 11.17 0.99 -6.21
N ARG A 347 12.33 0.40 -5.89
CA ARG A 347 13.03 -0.54 -6.79
C ARG A 347 12.24 -1.82 -7.03
N SER A 348 11.49 -2.32 -6.05
CA SER A 348 10.70 -3.55 -6.22
C SER A 348 9.58 -3.38 -7.25
N LEU A 349 9.16 -2.14 -7.55
CA LEU A 349 8.24 -1.85 -8.65
C LEU A 349 8.75 -2.35 -10.01
N LYS A 350 10.07 -2.56 -10.20
CA LYS A 350 10.61 -3.16 -11.43
C LYS A 350 10.17 -4.60 -11.62
N LEU A 351 10.04 -5.34 -10.52
CA LEU A 351 9.56 -6.72 -10.54
C LEU A 351 8.05 -6.76 -10.81
N LYS A 352 7.31 -5.79 -10.24
CA LYS A 352 5.85 -5.67 -10.36
C LYS A 352 5.41 -5.15 -11.73
N MET A 353 6.16 -4.20 -12.30
CA MET A 353 5.87 -3.52 -13.55
C MET A 353 7.15 -3.34 -14.40
N PRO A 354 7.71 -4.43 -14.97
CA PRO A 354 8.99 -4.37 -15.67
C PRO A 354 8.99 -3.44 -16.89
N LYS A 355 7.83 -3.13 -17.47
CA LYS A 355 7.69 -2.10 -18.53
C LYS A 355 8.18 -0.71 -18.11
N PHE A 356 8.31 -0.45 -16.81
CA PHE A 356 8.79 0.82 -16.27
C PHE A 356 10.21 0.73 -15.67
N SER A 357 11.00 -0.30 -15.97
CA SER A 357 12.30 -0.53 -15.30
C SER A 357 13.26 0.65 -15.41
N THR A 358 13.50 1.15 -16.62
CA THR A 358 14.33 2.32 -16.90
C THR A 358 13.75 3.61 -16.33
N ILE A 359 12.42 3.75 -16.31
CA ILE A 359 11.73 4.85 -15.64
C ILE A 359 11.98 4.83 -14.12
N ILE A 360 11.97 3.65 -13.50
CA ILE A 360 12.23 3.50 -12.07
C ILE A 360 13.70 3.80 -11.77
N ASP A 361 14.65 3.31 -12.56
CA ASP A 361 16.07 3.64 -12.43
C ASP A 361 16.33 5.15 -12.51
N ALA A 362 15.77 5.77 -13.54
CA ALA A 362 15.87 7.21 -13.74
C ALA A 362 15.18 8.01 -12.62
N GLY A 363 14.04 7.53 -12.14
CA GLY A 363 13.31 8.14 -11.03
C GLY A 363 14.11 8.14 -9.74
N GLU A 364 14.84 7.05 -9.46
CA GLU A 364 15.70 6.97 -8.28
C GLU A 364 16.88 7.96 -8.38
N GLN A 365 17.54 8.02 -9.55
CA GLN A 365 18.62 8.98 -9.81
C GLN A 365 18.11 10.42 -9.65
N LEU A 366 16.95 10.74 -10.23
CA LEU A 366 16.31 12.04 -10.10
C LEU A 366 16.03 12.37 -8.64
N PHE A 367 15.48 11.42 -7.87
CA PHE A 367 15.19 11.61 -6.46
C PHE A 367 16.46 11.93 -5.67
N GLN A 368 17.57 11.22 -5.92
CA GLN A 368 18.86 11.50 -5.27
C GLN A 368 19.40 12.89 -5.63
N SER A 369 19.31 13.30 -6.91
CA SER A 369 19.67 14.66 -7.37
C SER A 369 18.83 15.75 -6.69
N VAL A 370 17.53 15.50 -6.52
CA VAL A 370 16.62 16.40 -5.79
C VAL A 370 17.06 16.54 -4.33
N VAL A 371 17.32 15.44 -3.63
CA VAL A 371 17.81 15.45 -2.23
C VAL A 371 19.11 16.26 -2.12
N GLY A 372 20.06 16.06 -3.03
CA GLY A 372 21.31 16.81 -3.07
C GLY A 372 21.11 18.32 -3.30
N THR A 373 20.19 18.69 -4.19
CA THR A 373 19.84 20.09 -4.48
C THR A 373 19.18 20.77 -3.28
N MET A 374 18.25 20.07 -2.63
CA MET A 374 17.56 20.55 -1.45
C MET A 374 18.51 20.77 -0.28
N LYS A 375 19.46 19.84 -0.07
CA LYS A 375 20.53 20.00 0.92
C LYS A 375 21.32 21.29 0.68
N LYS A 376 21.87 21.48 -0.53
CA LYS A 376 22.64 22.69 -0.86
C LYS A 376 21.85 23.97 -0.61
N ARG A 377 20.53 23.96 -0.90
CA ARG A 377 19.68 25.11 -0.66
C ARG A 377 19.46 25.39 0.82
N ASN A 378 19.21 24.35 1.63
CA ASN A 378 19.04 24.52 3.08
C ASN A 378 20.36 24.88 3.79
N ASP A 379 21.50 24.39 3.31
CA ASP A 379 22.81 24.83 3.79
C ASP A 379 22.97 26.35 3.59
N ALA A 380 22.52 26.89 2.46
CA ALA A 380 22.49 28.33 2.19
C ALA A 380 21.43 29.12 2.99
N LEU A 381 20.52 28.43 3.68
CA LEU A 381 19.52 29.02 4.58
C LEU A 381 19.92 28.85 6.06
N ALA A 382 21.13 28.40 6.37
CA ALA A 382 21.56 28.12 7.74
C ALA A 382 21.26 29.27 8.72
N ASP A 383 21.59 30.50 8.30
CA ASP A 383 21.45 31.72 9.10
C ASP A 383 20.10 32.45 8.88
N ILE A 384 19.23 31.91 8.03
CA ILE A 384 17.92 32.47 7.73
C ILE A 384 16.85 31.65 8.48
N PRO A 385 15.86 32.28 9.14
CA PRO A 385 14.80 31.57 9.89
C PRO A 385 13.75 30.92 8.97
N GLU A 386 14.18 30.40 7.81
CA GLU A 386 13.36 29.72 6.82
C GLU A 386 13.95 28.34 6.50
N LYS A 387 13.11 27.45 5.99
CA LYS A 387 13.49 26.15 5.44
C LYS A 387 12.95 26.01 4.01
N GLN A 388 13.69 25.31 3.15
CA GLN A 388 13.18 24.90 1.85
C GLN A 388 12.76 23.43 1.89
N LEU A 389 11.51 23.19 1.50
CA LEU A 389 10.91 21.84 1.35
C LEU A 389 10.30 21.62 -0.04
N LEU A 390 10.21 22.66 -0.86
CA LEU A 390 9.53 22.65 -2.14
C LEU A 390 10.54 22.73 -3.28
N PHE A 391 10.42 21.83 -4.24
CA PHE A 391 11.01 22.00 -5.55
C PHE A 391 9.90 21.98 -6.61
N GLY A 392 10.19 22.60 -7.75
CA GLY A 392 9.24 22.80 -8.82
C GLY A 392 9.86 22.49 -10.17
N ILE A 393 9.13 21.72 -10.97
CA ILE A 393 9.47 21.39 -12.36
C ILE A 393 8.48 22.13 -13.26
N THR A 394 8.97 22.68 -14.37
CA THR A 394 8.14 23.36 -15.36
C THR A 394 7.15 22.40 -16.02
N THR A 395 5.89 22.82 -16.18
CA THR A 395 4.84 22.00 -16.79
C THR A 395 5.18 21.53 -18.21
N GLU A 396 5.93 22.33 -18.97
CA GLU A 396 6.38 21.98 -20.34
C GLU A 396 7.27 20.73 -20.37
N GLU A 397 8.04 20.47 -19.30
CA GLU A 397 8.91 19.30 -19.21
C GLU A 397 8.17 18.04 -18.71
N MET A 398 6.95 18.20 -18.18
CA MET A 398 6.13 17.11 -17.64
C MET A 398 5.32 16.39 -18.73
N THR A 399 6.05 15.86 -19.72
CA THR A 399 5.54 14.98 -20.78
C THR A 399 5.17 13.60 -20.19
N ALA A 400 4.70 12.66 -21.03
CA ALA A 400 4.13 11.39 -20.56
C ALA A 400 5.09 10.55 -19.70
N ILE A 401 6.36 10.40 -20.11
CA ILE A 401 7.37 9.61 -19.40
C ILE A 401 7.75 10.24 -18.05
N PRO A 402 8.18 11.53 -17.98
CA PRO A 402 8.41 12.21 -16.72
C PRO A 402 7.18 12.19 -15.80
N ARG A 403 5.99 12.46 -16.32
CA ARG A 403 4.76 12.43 -15.51
C ARG A 403 4.53 11.05 -14.89
N ARG A 404 4.76 9.96 -15.63
CA ARG A 404 4.68 8.60 -15.08
C ARG A 404 5.75 8.37 -14.02
N MET A 405 6.99 8.79 -14.26
CA MET A 405 8.10 8.70 -13.30
C MET A 405 7.75 9.37 -11.96
N PHE A 406 7.28 10.62 -12.00
CA PHE A 406 6.89 11.36 -10.79
C PHE A 406 5.72 10.71 -10.06
N ARG A 407 4.71 10.21 -10.78
CA ARG A 407 3.59 9.50 -10.14
C ARG A 407 4.02 8.21 -9.44
N LEU A 408 4.98 7.46 -10.00
CA LEU A 408 5.56 6.28 -9.35
C LEU A 408 6.36 6.67 -8.09
N LEU A 409 7.11 7.77 -8.13
CA LEU A 409 7.79 8.31 -6.94
C LEU A 409 6.80 8.75 -5.85
N VAL A 410 5.65 9.35 -6.24
CA VAL A 410 4.58 9.73 -5.32
C VAL A 410 3.93 8.50 -4.68
N GLU A 411 3.65 7.47 -5.47
CA GLU A 411 3.08 6.21 -4.98
C GLU A 411 3.99 5.49 -3.97
N ALA A 412 5.29 5.45 -4.23
CA ALA A 412 6.27 4.90 -3.31
C ALA A 412 6.51 5.77 -2.06
N GLY A 413 5.85 6.93 -1.97
CA GLY A 413 5.98 7.89 -0.87
C GLY A 413 7.28 8.72 -0.92
N LEU A 414 8.06 8.64 -1.99
CA LEU A 414 9.33 9.38 -2.11
C LEU A 414 9.12 10.86 -2.40
N LEU A 415 8.02 11.23 -3.07
CA LEU A 415 7.63 12.61 -3.34
C LEU A 415 6.20 12.86 -2.88
N PHE A 416 5.95 13.98 -2.21
CA PHE A 416 4.61 14.48 -1.95
C PHE A 416 4.24 15.52 -3.00
N GLU A 417 3.11 15.35 -3.69
CA GLU A 417 2.63 16.27 -4.73
C GLU A 417 1.77 17.39 -4.14
N LEU A 418 2.02 18.62 -4.58
CA LEU A 418 1.24 19.81 -4.19
C LEU A 418 0.53 20.41 -5.42
N PRO A 419 -0.56 21.17 -5.23
CA PRO A 419 -1.26 21.84 -6.32
C PRO A 419 -0.33 22.72 -7.16
N GLU A 420 -0.61 22.83 -8.45
CA GLU A 420 0.14 23.69 -9.37
C GLU A 420 -0.01 25.18 -9.00
N VAL A 421 1.02 25.97 -9.31
CA VAL A 421 0.98 27.44 -9.17
C VAL A 421 1.45 28.08 -10.46
N SER A 422 0.67 29.06 -10.94
CA SER A 422 1.06 29.92 -12.06
C SER A 422 1.69 31.21 -11.54
N HIS A 423 2.85 31.55 -12.11
CA HIS A 423 3.53 32.83 -11.90
C HIS A 423 3.55 33.68 -13.20
N GLY A 424 2.57 33.47 -14.08
CA GLY A 424 2.42 34.16 -15.36
C GLY A 424 2.46 33.21 -16.57
N PRO A 425 2.43 33.76 -17.80
CA PRO A 425 2.45 32.97 -19.03
C PRO A 425 3.72 32.09 -19.10
N LYS A 426 3.57 30.80 -19.36
CA LYS A 426 4.66 29.79 -19.40
C LYS A 426 5.45 29.62 -18.09
N ARG A 427 4.86 29.98 -16.94
CA ARG A 427 5.47 29.81 -15.61
C ARG A 427 4.56 29.05 -14.66
N THR A 428 4.01 27.95 -15.15
CA THR A 428 3.29 26.97 -14.33
C THR A 428 4.26 25.88 -13.90
N TYR A 429 4.21 25.52 -12.63
CA TYR A 429 5.11 24.53 -12.04
C TYR A 429 4.32 23.44 -11.33
N HIS A 430 4.69 22.19 -11.58
CA HIS A 430 4.37 21.07 -10.71
C HIS A 430 5.28 21.13 -9.48
N ARG A 431 4.69 21.06 -8.28
CA ARG A 431 5.41 21.26 -7.02
C ARG A 431 5.43 19.98 -6.22
N TYR A 432 6.58 19.69 -5.64
CA TYR A 432 6.79 18.49 -4.85
C TYR A 432 7.62 18.76 -3.60
N THR A 433 7.39 17.96 -2.56
CA THR A 433 8.27 17.83 -1.39
C THR A 433 8.92 16.46 -1.41
N PRO A 434 10.27 16.36 -1.35
CA PRO A 434 10.92 15.06 -1.27
C PRO A 434 10.87 14.51 0.15
N HIS A 435 10.91 13.18 0.27
CA HIS A 435 10.79 12.47 1.53
C HIS A 435 11.74 13.00 2.61
N LEU A 436 11.19 13.40 3.75
CA LEU A 436 11.96 14.06 4.81
C LEU A 436 13.02 13.15 5.44
N ALA A 437 12.77 11.84 5.61
CA ALA A 437 13.82 10.89 6.01
C ALA A 437 15.07 10.93 5.12
N ALA A 438 14.92 11.08 3.80
CA ALA A 438 16.06 11.19 2.89
C ALA A 438 16.81 12.52 3.09
N LEU A 439 16.09 13.62 3.30
CA LEU A 439 16.68 14.93 3.63
C LEU A 439 17.42 14.91 4.97
N ILE A 440 16.82 14.31 6.01
CA ILE A 440 17.43 14.17 7.34
C ILE A 440 18.68 13.31 7.25
N ALA A 441 18.62 12.15 6.59
CA ALA A 441 19.77 11.28 6.39
C ALA A 441 20.90 11.95 5.59
N ALA A 442 20.56 12.82 4.63
CA ALA A 442 21.52 13.62 3.88
C ALA A 442 22.09 14.82 4.67
N ARG A 443 21.60 15.04 5.90
CA ARG A 443 21.90 16.18 6.78
C ARG A 443 21.49 17.53 6.19
N ALA A 444 20.38 17.57 5.44
CA ALA A 444 19.84 18.79 4.82
C ALA A 444 19.26 19.80 5.82
N PHE A 445 19.19 19.47 7.11
CA PHE A 445 18.65 20.34 8.17
C PHE A 445 19.69 20.65 9.26
N ALA A 446 20.97 20.38 9.01
CA ALA A 446 22.07 20.66 9.94
C ALA A 446 22.65 22.08 9.76
N GLY A 447 22.35 22.73 8.63
CA GLY A 447 23.01 23.97 8.21
C GLY A 447 24.52 23.79 8.02
N SER A 448 25.27 24.89 8.20
CA SER A 448 26.75 24.90 8.19
C SER A 448 27.40 24.34 9.47
N SER A 449 26.58 23.90 10.44
CA SER A 449 27.09 23.41 11.73
C SER A 449 27.63 21.97 11.64
N ARG A 450 28.73 21.69 12.37
CA ARG A 450 29.29 20.33 12.46
C ARG A 450 28.46 19.38 13.33
N GLY A 451 27.62 19.92 14.22
CA GLY A 451 26.71 19.17 15.09
C GLY A 451 25.54 18.55 14.32
N ASN A 452 24.94 17.48 14.86
CA ASN A 452 23.73 16.84 14.30
C ASN A 452 22.81 16.34 15.42
N SER A 453 22.61 17.18 16.43
CA SER A 453 21.74 16.81 17.55
C SER A 453 20.27 16.75 17.10
N PRO A 454 19.44 15.86 17.68
CA PRO A 454 18.02 15.79 17.36
C PRO A 454 17.29 17.13 17.54
N SER A 455 17.65 17.90 18.58
CA SER A 455 17.08 19.22 18.86
C SER A 455 17.37 20.23 17.76
N GLN A 456 18.62 20.30 17.26
CA GLN A 456 19.00 21.17 16.16
C GLN A 456 18.24 20.81 14.88
N THR A 457 18.22 19.53 14.51
CA THR A 457 17.49 19.05 13.34
C THR A 457 16.01 19.40 13.42
N LEU A 458 15.38 19.16 14.57
CA LEU A 458 13.98 19.48 14.78
C LEU A 458 13.71 20.98 14.66
N SER A 459 14.52 21.81 15.33
CA SER A 459 14.38 23.27 15.30
C SER A 459 14.52 23.84 13.88
N PHE A 460 15.35 23.24 13.02
CA PHE A 460 15.48 23.64 11.63
C PHE A 460 14.24 23.21 10.82
N ILE A 461 13.79 21.96 11.01
CA ILE A 461 12.60 21.44 10.33
C ILE A 461 11.35 22.24 10.72
N GLU A 462 11.28 22.84 11.90
CA GLU A 462 10.13 23.63 12.35
C GLU A 462 10.15 25.10 11.88
N ARG A 463 11.22 25.56 11.22
CA ARG A 463 11.29 26.90 10.61
C ARG A 463 10.17 27.13 9.60
N LYS A 464 9.89 28.39 9.30
CA LYS A 464 8.89 28.78 8.30
C LYS A 464 9.31 28.27 6.91
N PRO A 465 8.42 27.63 6.13
CA PRO A 465 8.76 27.25 4.76
C PRO A 465 8.93 28.47 3.86
N THR A 466 9.91 28.44 2.97
CA THR A 466 10.06 29.44 1.91
C THR A 466 8.83 29.43 1.00
N LYS A 467 8.35 30.61 0.58
CA LYS A 467 7.13 30.73 -0.25
C LYS A 467 7.23 30.07 -1.62
N HIS A 468 8.42 30.11 -2.23
CA HIS A 468 8.62 29.67 -3.61
C HIS A 468 9.42 28.37 -3.67
N PRO A 469 9.06 27.44 -4.58
CA PRO A 469 9.85 26.25 -4.81
C PRO A 469 11.22 26.57 -5.41
N ILE A 470 12.20 25.71 -5.18
CA ILE A 470 13.41 25.68 -6.00
C ILE A 470 13.00 25.31 -7.42
N ARG A 471 13.21 26.20 -8.37
CA ARG A 471 12.94 25.94 -9.79
C ARG A 471 14.10 25.13 -10.35
N GLN A 472 13.78 23.99 -10.95
CA GLN A 472 14.75 23.09 -11.56
C GLN A 472 14.22 22.67 -12.93
N SER A 473 15.12 22.47 -13.89
CA SER A 473 14.81 21.74 -15.11
C SER A 473 15.05 20.24 -14.89
N LEU A 474 14.26 19.39 -15.55
CA LEU A 474 14.46 17.94 -15.55
C LEU A 474 15.84 17.56 -16.06
N THR A 475 16.31 18.23 -17.11
CA THR A 475 17.64 17.99 -17.69
C THR A 475 18.77 18.28 -16.70
N SER A 476 18.58 19.24 -15.78
CA SER A 476 19.56 19.54 -14.74
C SER A 476 19.56 18.49 -13.62
N LEU A 477 18.41 17.91 -13.30
CA LEU A 477 18.28 16.89 -12.25
C LEU A 477 18.61 15.49 -12.75
N LEU A 478 18.35 15.24 -14.04
CA LEU A 478 18.50 13.96 -14.71
C LEU A 478 18.98 14.19 -16.15
N PRO A 479 20.30 14.32 -16.36
CA PRO A 479 20.87 14.52 -17.70
C PRO A 479 20.58 13.38 -18.67
N SER A 480 20.30 12.18 -18.15
CA SER A 480 19.96 10.98 -18.91
C SER A 480 18.49 10.88 -19.32
N ILE A 481 17.68 11.94 -19.14
CA ILE A 481 16.23 11.90 -19.38
C ILE A 481 15.85 11.41 -20.80
N ASP A 482 16.65 11.74 -21.81
CA ASP A 482 16.40 11.33 -23.21
C ASP A 482 16.57 9.82 -23.44
N SER A 483 17.24 9.12 -22.52
CA SER A 483 17.42 7.67 -22.58
C SER A 483 16.29 6.88 -21.90
N VAL A 484 15.41 7.57 -21.17
CA VAL A 484 14.32 6.96 -20.41
C VAL A 484 13.20 6.54 -21.35
N ARG A 485 12.77 5.28 -21.26
CA ARG A 485 11.79 4.69 -22.18
C ARG A 485 10.88 3.68 -21.48
N PHE A 486 9.93 3.11 -22.21
CA PHE A 486 9.25 1.91 -21.77
C PHE A 486 10.06 0.67 -22.14
N ASP A 487 10.22 -0.26 -21.20
CA ASP A 487 10.95 -1.50 -21.40
C ASP A 487 10.01 -2.59 -21.90
N LEU A 488 9.83 -2.63 -23.21
CA LEU A 488 8.97 -3.63 -23.83
C LEU A 488 9.68 -4.99 -23.88
N PRO A 489 9.08 -6.07 -23.35
CA PRO A 489 9.72 -7.37 -23.38
C PRO A 489 9.83 -7.88 -24.82
N PRO A 490 11.01 -8.41 -25.23
CA PRO A 490 11.21 -8.85 -26.59
C PRO A 490 10.32 -10.05 -26.93
N CYS A 491 10.25 -10.41 -28.22
CA CYS A 491 9.53 -11.60 -28.65
C CYS A 491 10.03 -12.85 -27.92
N GLN A 492 9.12 -13.64 -27.36
CA GLN A 492 9.50 -14.85 -26.62
C GLN A 492 10.08 -15.95 -27.52
N ALA A 493 9.71 -15.98 -28.80
CA ALA A 493 10.20 -16.95 -29.78
C ALA A 493 11.53 -16.53 -30.42
N CYS A 494 11.62 -15.32 -30.97
CA CYS A 494 12.80 -14.89 -31.75
C CYS A 494 13.63 -13.77 -31.11
N LYS A 495 13.27 -13.32 -29.91
CA LYS A 495 13.95 -12.25 -29.14
C LYS A 495 14.02 -10.88 -29.84
N THR A 496 13.35 -10.70 -30.97
CA THR A 496 13.24 -9.40 -31.63
C THR A 496 12.57 -8.37 -30.70
N PRO A 497 13.13 -7.14 -30.54
CA PRO A 497 12.52 -6.07 -29.76
C PRO A 497 11.14 -5.68 -30.29
N ARG A 498 10.24 -5.26 -29.39
CA ARG A 498 8.95 -4.70 -29.81
C ARG A 498 9.13 -3.27 -30.32
N ILE A 499 8.30 -2.89 -31.28
CA ILE A 499 8.27 -1.55 -31.87
C ILE A 499 7.36 -0.64 -31.04
N SER A 500 6.22 -1.16 -30.59
CA SER A 500 5.27 -0.45 -29.74
C SER A 500 4.70 -1.34 -28.65
N ASP A 501 4.15 -0.72 -27.60
CA ASP A 501 3.48 -1.41 -26.49
C ASP A 501 2.20 -2.12 -26.97
N GLU A 502 1.50 -1.52 -27.92
CA GLU A 502 0.25 -2.04 -28.51
C GLU A 502 0.47 -3.22 -29.48
N GLN A 503 1.73 -3.60 -29.72
CA GLN A 503 2.09 -4.63 -30.68
C GLN A 503 1.67 -6.03 -30.19
N LYS A 504 0.57 -6.54 -30.73
CA LYS A 504 0.04 -7.89 -30.40
C LYS A 504 0.83 -9.05 -31.00
N PHE A 505 1.51 -8.84 -32.12
CA PHE A 505 2.23 -9.88 -32.86
C PHE A 505 3.64 -9.43 -33.25
N CYS A 506 4.63 -10.31 -33.15
CA CYS A 506 6.00 -10.01 -33.50
C CYS A 506 6.11 -9.66 -35.00
N HIS A 507 6.71 -8.52 -35.31
CA HIS A 507 6.88 -8.06 -36.69
C HIS A 507 7.86 -8.93 -37.49
N ASN A 508 8.74 -9.68 -36.80
CA ASN A 508 9.73 -10.54 -37.43
C ASN A 508 9.22 -11.99 -37.61
N CYS A 509 8.65 -12.61 -36.56
CA CYS A 509 8.26 -14.03 -36.62
C CYS A 509 6.74 -14.30 -36.53
N GLY A 510 5.89 -13.27 -36.46
CA GLY A 510 4.43 -13.42 -36.38
C GLY A 510 3.89 -14.01 -35.06
N THR A 511 4.77 -14.40 -34.12
CA THR A 511 4.35 -14.97 -32.82
C THR A 511 3.57 -13.92 -32.01
N ARG A 512 2.44 -14.32 -31.41
CA ARG A 512 1.68 -13.47 -30.50
C ARG A 512 2.56 -13.08 -29.31
N LEU A 513 2.68 -11.78 -29.10
CA LEU A 513 3.46 -11.22 -28.00
C LEU A 513 2.59 -11.22 -26.75
N ALA A 514 3.18 -11.65 -25.63
CA ALA A 514 2.55 -11.64 -24.33
C ALA A 514 3.59 -11.19 -23.29
N ASP A 515 3.15 -10.40 -22.34
CA ASP A 515 3.98 -10.01 -21.19
C ASP A 515 3.98 -11.14 -20.17
N ASP A 516 5.09 -11.32 -19.43
CA ASP A 516 5.10 -12.32 -18.38
C ASP A 516 4.21 -11.86 -17.20
N SER A 517 3.46 -12.80 -16.59
CA SER A 517 2.52 -12.47 -15.51
C SER A 517 3.32 -12.08 -14.28
N THR A 518 2.94 -10.99 -13.63
CA THR A 518 3.55 -10.56 -12.37
C THR A 518 3.41 -11.62 -11.29
N PHE A 519 2.25 -12.29 -11.21
CA PHE A 519 2.03 -13.42 -10.33
C PHE A 519 2.95 -14.61 -10.67
N THR A 520 3.07 -14.99 -11.94
CA THR A 520 3.98 -16.07 -12.36
C THR A 520 5.43 -15.75 -12.02
N ARG A 521 5.86 -14.49 -12.12
CA ARG A 521 7.20 -14.06 -11.68
C ARG A 521 7.39 -14.17 -10.18
N LEU A 522 6.42 -13.70 -9.38
CA LEU A 522 6.45 -13.83 -7.92
C LEU A 522 6.56 -15.29 -7.49
N MET A 523 5.80 -16.18 -8.11
CA MET A 523 5.82 -17.62 -7.81
C MET A 523 7.21 -18.25 -8.09
N LYS A 524 7.96 -17.73 -9.06
CA LYS A 524 9.32 -18.16 -9.38
C LYS A 524 10.40 -17.54 -8.49
N LEU A 525 10.07 -16.59 -7.61
CA LEU A 525 11.06 -15.98 -6.73
C LEU A 525 11.61 -17.02 -5.74
N PRO A 526 12.94 -17.03 -5.51
CA PRO A 526 13.54 -17.90 -4.51
C PRO A 526 13.04 -17.57 -3.10
N ILE A 527 12.86 -18.59 -2.25
CA ILE A 527 12.48 -18.39 -0.84
C ILE A 527 13.55 -17.59 -0.08
N ALA A 528 14.81 -17.72 -0.50
CA ALA A 528 15.92 -16.93 0.05
C ALA A 528 15.71 -15.40 -0.09
N GLU A 529 14.91 -14.94 -1.05
CA GLU A 529 14.64 -13.52 -1.26
C GLU A 529 13.46 -12.99 -0.42
N VAL A 530 12.73 -13.85 0.29
CA VAL A 530 11.59 -13.44 1.13
C VAL A 530 12.11 -12.67 2.36
N PRO A 531 11.74 -11.38 2.53
CA PRO A 531 12.13 -10.57 3.68
C PRO A 531 11.49 -11.11 4.97
N ASN A 532 12.10 -10.83 6.12
CA ASN A 532 11.66 -11.22 7.46
C ASN A 532 11.65 -12.73 7.76
N LEU A 533 12.16 -13.58 6.86
CA LEU A 533 12.66 -14.91 7.22
C LEU A 533 14.09 -14.78 7.74
N SER A 534 14.42 -15.50 8.82
CA SER A 534 15.79 -15.58 9.30
C SER A 534 16.68 -16.31 8.29
N ASP A 535 17.98 -16.01 8.28
CA ASP A 535 18.93 -16.67 7.36
C ASP A 535 18.98 -18.18 7.60
N TRP A 536 18.80 -18.61 8.86
CA TRP A 536 18.62 -20.02 9.21
C TRP A 536 17.37 -20.62 8.55
N ALA A 537 16.21 -19.98 8.68
CA ALA A 537 14.96 -20.48 8.10
C ALA A 537 15.05 -20.56 6.57
N ARG A 538 15.68 -19.57 5.92
CA ARG A 538 15.91 -19.59 4.47
C ARG A 538 16.76 -20.79 4.04
N SER A 539 17.85 -21.05 4.75
CA SER A 539 18.74 -22.17 4.46
C SER A 539 18.05 -23.52 4.67
N GLU A 540 17.31 -23.67 5.77
CA GLU A 540 16.66 -24.94 6.08
C GLU A 540 15.48 -25.28 5.15
N ILE A 541 14.74 -24.26 4.71
CA ILE A 541 13.68 -24.47 3.71
C ILE A 541 14.27 -24.91 2.36
N ASP A 542 15.41 -24.34 1.96
CA ASP A 542 16.13 -24.78 0.76
C ASP A 542 16.70 -26.20 0.92
N ASN A 543 17.19 -26.56 2.13
CA ASN A 543 17.73 -27.89 2.45
C ASN A 543 16.69 -29.01 2.32
N ILE A 544 15.42 -28.74 2.60
CA ILE A 544 14.32 -29.71 2.37
C ILE A 544 13.82 -29.73 0.92
N GLY A 545 14.51 -29.03 0.01
CA GLY A 545 14.27 -29.04 -1.44
C GLY A 545 13.22 -28.03 -1.92
N ILE A 546 12.76 -27.11 -1.06
CA ILE A 546 11.79 -26.08 -1.43
C ILE A 546 12.56 -24.79 -1.77
N LYS A 547 12.69 -24.49 -3.05
CA LYS A 547 13.53 -23.38 -3.55
C LYS A 547 12.73 -22.13 -3.83
N THR A 548 11.48 -22.28 -4.28
CA THR A 548 10.64 -21.18 -4.74
C THR A 548 9.34 -21.07 -3.95
N ILE A 549 8.73 -19.88 -4.00
CA ILE A 549 7.41 -19.64 -3.41
C ILE A 549 6.36 -20.59 -4.01
N ALA A 550 6.43 -20.87 -5.31
CA ALA A 550 5.54 -21.82 -5.99
C ALA A 550 5.61 -23.21 -5.37
N GLU A 551 6.82 -23.73 -5.15
CA GLU A 551 7.04 -25.08 -4.62
C GLU A 551 6.47 -25.20 -3.21
N LEU A 552 6.67 -24.19 -2.36
CA LEU A 552 6.12 -24.20 -1.00
C LEU A 552 4.59 -24.25 -1.01
N LEU A 553 3.96 -23.47 -1.89
CA LEU A 553 2.49 -23.36 -1.95
C LEU A 553 1.83 -24.48 -2.77
N ALA A 554 2.61 -25.27 -3.51
CA ALA A 554 2.10 -26.38 -4.29
C ALA A 554 1.70 -27.58 -3.42
N TYR A 555 2.25 -27.69 -2.21
CA TYR A 555 1.86 -28.71 -1.25
C TYR A 555 0.42 -28.53 -0.77
N GLU A 556 -0.29 -29.65 -0.58
CA GLU A 556 -1.66 -29.63 -0.04
C GLU A 556 -1.69 -29.06 1.39
N ASP A 557 -0.66 -29.37 2.18
CA ASP A 557 -0.42 -28.79 3.50
C ASP A 557 1.07 -28.36 3.63
N PRO A 558 1.38 -27.11 3.23
CA PRO A 558 2.72 -26.55 3.37
C PRO A 558 3.25 -26.56 4.81
N GLY A 559 2.35 -26.50 5.80
CA GLY A 559 2.71 -26.48 7.22
C GLY A 559 3.24 -27.82 7.70
N THR A 560 2.75 -28.93 7.14
CA THR A 560 3.29 -30.27 7.38
C THR A 560 4.69 -30.44 6.79
N GLU A 561 4.93 -29.89 5.60
CA GLU A 561 6.24 -30.00 4.95
C GLU A 561 7.31 -29.19 5.68
N LEU A 562 6.98 -27.98 6.13
CA LEU A 562 7.90 -27.17 6.94
C LEU A 562 8.26 -27.82 8.28
N ARG A 563 7.38 -28.66 8.85
CA ARG A 563 7.65 -29.42 10.08
C ARG A 563 8.67 -30.56 9.88
N LYS A 564 9.08 -30.87 8.64
CA LYS A 564 10.17 -31.81 8.38
C LYS A 564 11.55 -31.22 8.73
N ILE A 565 11.64 -29.90 8.88
CA ILE A 565 12.85 -29.21 9.32
C ILE A 565 13.07 -29.48 10.81
N TYR A 566 14.30 -29.87 11.16
CA TYR A 566 14.67 -30.13 12.55
C TYR A 566 14.46 -28.87 13.42
N GLY A 567 13.77 -29.02 14.55
CA GLY A 567 13.46 -27.90 15.45
C GLY A 567 12.30 -27.00 15.01
N VAL A 568 11.59 -27.31 13.93
CA VAL A 568 10.40 -26.56 13.49
C VAL A 568 9.12 -27.27 13.95
N GLY A 569 8.57 -26.82 15.07
CA GLY A 569 7.24 -27.23 15.54
C GLY A 569 6.08 -26.51 14.80
N PRO A 570 4.82 -26.85 15.13
CA PRO A 570 3.63 -26.28 14.48
C PRO A 570 3.58 -24.75 14.47
N ARG A 571 3.90 -24.12 15.61
CA ARG A 571 3.91 -22.65 15.74
C ARG A 571 4.96 -21.99 14.85
N ARG A 572 6.16 -22.58 14.73
CA ARG A 572 7.22 -22.04 13.87
C ARG A 572 6.88 -22.21 12.40
N ALA A 573 6.33 -23.36 12.01
CA ALA A 573 5.85 -23.59 10.65
C ALA A 573 4.75 -22.59 10.25
N GLU A 574 3.78 -22.34 11.13
CA GLU A 574 2.73 -21.35 10.92
C GLU A 574 3.30 -19.92 10.82
N ARG A 575 4.29 -19.58 11.66
CA ARG A 575 5.00 -18.30 11.56
C ARG A 575 5.69 -18.13 10.21
N TYR A 576 6.41 -19.14 9.72
CA TYR A 576 7.08 -19.08 8.41
C TYR A 576 6.08 -18.92 7.27
N LEU A 577 4.98 -19.67 7.29
CA LEU A 577 3.91 -19.50 6.31
C LEU A 577 3.24 -18.14 6.39
N SER A 578 3.04 -17.62 7.60
CA SER A 578 2.49 -16.28 7.80
C SER A 578 3.41 -15.22 7.21
N VAL A 579 4.74 -15.32 7.40
CA VAL A 579 5.73 -14.41 6.79
C VAL A 579 5.71 -14.50 5.27
N VAL A 580 5.72 -15.71 4.71
CA VAL A 580 5.69 -15.90 3.24
C VAL A 580 4.37 -15.38 2.66
N ASN A 581 3.23 -15.71 3.25
CA ASN A 581 1.94 -15.20 2.80
C ASN A 581 1.84 -13.68 2.98
N ALA A 582 2.36 -13.13 4.07
CA ALA A 582 2.41 -11.68 4.26
C ALA A 582 3.29 -11.00 3.22
N TYR A 583 4.40 -11.61 2.82
CA TYR A 583 5.24 -11.11 1.73
C TYR A 583 4.54 -11.20 0.37
N ILE A 584 3.87 -12.30 0.07
CA ILE A 584 3.04 -12.43 -1.14
C ILE A 584 1.98 -11.34 -1.12
N ASP A 585 1.23 -11.23 -0.03
CA ASP A 585 0.19 -10.22 0.10
C ASP A 585 0.79 -8.81 0.04
N GLU A 586 2.01 -8.55 0.53
CA GLU A 586 2.70 -7.25 0.41
C GLU A 586 3.24 -6.97 -1.01
N PHE A 587 3.63 -8.02 -1.72
CA PHE A 587 4.07 -7.92 -3.11
C PHE A 587 2.87 -7.70 -4.03
N LEU A 588 1.74 -8.36 -3.75
CA LEU A 588 0.52 -8.32 -4.54
C LEU A 588 -0.40 -7.15 -4.17
N SER A 589 -0.39 -6.74 -2.90
CA SER A 589 -0.85 -5.42 -2.47
C SER A 589 0.25 -4.41 -2.75
#